data_AF-A0A368FIG8-F1
#
_entry.id   AF-A0A368FIG8-F1
#
_cell.length_a   1.000
_cell.length_b   1.000
_cell.length_c   1.000
_cell.angle_alpha   90.00
_cell.angle_beta   90.00
_cell.angle_gamma   90.00
#
_symmetry.space_group_name_H-M   'P 1'
#
loop_
_entity.id
_entity.type
_entity.pdbx_description
1 polymer ?
#
loop_
_entity_poly.entity_id
_entity_poly.type
_entity_poly.pdbx_seq_one_letter_code
_entity_poly.pdbx_strand_id
1 'polypeptide(L)' 'MKTHALCSPVYVGADCEQPKEFPINKLGTFVAELNRRRRLMVDGNQRNGPNGYLPKGEYVFEVVGYKAFDAFHLLLS' A
#
# COMPACT_ATOMS: atom_id res chain seq x y z
N MET A 1 1.35 -0.15 -27.62
CA MET A 1 1.51 -1.23 -26.61
C MET A 1 2.11 -0.60 -25.37
N LYS A 2 1.45 -0.70 -24.20
CA LYS A 2 2.05 -0.30 -22.91
C LYS A 2 2.79 -1.52 -22.38
N THR A 3 4.11 -1.42 -22.23
CA THR A 3 4.93 -2.44 -21.59
C THR A 3 4.55 -2.53 -20.11
N HIS A 4 4.24 -3.74 -19.62
CA HIS A 4 4.14 -3.99 -18.19
C HIS A 4 5.53 -3.79 -17.57
N ALA A 5 5.60 -3.02 -16.48
CA ALA A 5 6.85 -2.66 -15.82
C ALA A 5 7.69 -3.86 -15.31
N LEU A 6 7.13 -5.07 -15.35
CA LEU A 6 7.78 -6.32 -14.92
C LEU A 6 8.35 -7.17 -16.08
N CYS A 7 8.07 -6.81 -17.35
CA CYS A 7 8.50 -7.60 -18.52
C CYS A 7 9.73 -7.02 -19.24
N SER A 8 10.36 -5.98 -18.69
CA SER A 8 11.65 -5.48 -19.16
C SER A 8 12.69 -5.68 -18.06
N PRO A 9 13.94 -6.07 -18.40
CA PRO A 9 15.01 -6.15 -17.42
C PRO A 9 15.20 -4.77 -16.81
N VAL A 10 14.69 -4.61 -15.57
CA VAL A 10 14.90 -3.51 -14.62
C VAL A 10 15.34 -2.21 -15.31
N TYR A 11 14.42 -1.54 -16.01
CA TYR A 11 14.67 -0.14 -16.38
C TYR A 11 14.42 0.69 -15.12
N VAL A 12 15.49 0.96 -14.37
CA VAL A 12 15.47 1.89 -13.23
C VAL A 12 15.23 3.28 -13.81
N GLY A 13 13.97 3.64 -14.07
CA GLY A 13 13.55 4.96 -14.54
C GLY A 13 13.60 6.04 -13.45
N ALA A 14 14.55 5.92 -12.53
CA ALA A 14 14.90 6.94 -11.56
C ALA A 14 16.38 7.20 -11.75
N ASP A 15 16.83 8.46 -11.68
CA ASP A 15 18.24 8.87 -11.76
C ASP A 15 19.05 8.42 -10.51
N CYS A 16 18.81 7.21 -10.03
CA CYS A 16 19.41 6.60 -8.87
C CYS A 16 20.46 5.60 -9.35
N GLU A 17 21.71 5.77 -8.90
CA GLU A 17 22.79 4.82 -9.18
C GLU A 17 22.43 3.40 -8.70
N GLN A 18 21.70 3.28 -7.58
CA GLN A 18 21.20 2.02 -7.05
C GLN A 18 19.81 2.19 -6.38
N PRO A 19 18.89 1.21 -6.54
CA PRO A 19 17.61 1.22 -5.85
C PRO A 19 17.81 0.97 -4.36
N LYS A 20 17.12 1.75 -3.53
CA LYS A 20 17.09 1.51 -2.08
C LYS A 20 16.00 0.50 -1.74
N GLU A 21 16.39 -0.62 -1.15
CA GLU A 21 15.45 -1.64 -0.70
C GLU A 21 14.60 -1.16 0.49
N PHE A 22 13.34 -1.60 0.51
CA PHE A 22 12.46 -1.35 1.64
C PHE A 22 12.83 -2.28 2.82
N PRO A 23 12.98 -1.76 4.04
CA PRO A 23 13.34 -2.58 5.21
C PRO A 23 12.21 -3.53 5.58
N ILE A 24 12.34 -4.82 5.26
CA ILE A 24 11.31 -5.86 5.42
C ILE A 24 10.81 -5.95 6.86
N ASN A 25 11.67 -5.75 7.86
CA ASN A 25 11.29 -5.74 9.27
C ASN A 25 10.30 -4.62 9.64
N LYS A 26 10.16 -3.57 8.82
CA LYS A 26 9.18 -2.49 8.99
C LYS A 26 7.88 -2.73 8.24
N LEU A 27 7.77 -3.78 7.43
CA LEU A 27 6.60 -4.03 6.58
C LEU A 27 5.31 -4.14 7.39
N GLY A 28 5.33 -4.87 8.51
CA GLY A 28 4.15 -5.01 9.38
C GLY A 28 3.67 -3.67 9.93
N THR A 29 4.59 -2.86 10.48
CA THR A 29 4.29 -1.52 11.00
C THR A 29 3.77 -0.59 9.91
N PHE A 30 4.36 -0.66 8.71
CA PHE A 30 3.93 0.14 7.56
C PHE A 30 2.49 -0.20 7.13
N VAL A 31 2.18 -1.50 7.00
CA VAL A 31 0.82 -1.96 6.65
C VAL A 31 -0.19 -1.57 7.73
N ALA A 32 0.18 -1.69 9.01
CA ALA A 32 -0.69 -1.29 10.11
C ALA A 32 -1.02 0.20 10.08
N GLU A 33 -0.03 1.06 9.86
CA GLU A 33 -0.22 2.51 9.76
C GLU A 33 -1.03 2.90 8.51
N LEU A 34 -0.81 2.20 7.39
CA LEU A 34 -1.62 2.37 6.18
C LEU A 34 -3.10 2.05 6.45
N ASN A 35 -3.40 0.90 7.04
CA ASN A 35 -4.78 0.50 7.36
C ASN A 35 -5.40 1.43 8.42
N ARG A 36 -4.63 1.93 9.39
CA ARG A 36 -5.09 2.96 10.34
C ARG A 36 -5.57 4.22 9.61
N ARG A 37 -4.78 4.74 8.67
CA ARG A 37 -5.16 5.95 7.90
C ARG A 37 -6.36 5.69 6.99
N ARG A 38 -6.43 4.51 6.37
CA ARG A 38 -7.59 4.11 5.56
C ARG A 38 -8.87 4.12 6.40
N ARG A 39 -8.84 3.60 7.62
CA ARG A 39 -9.99 3.68 8.55
C ARG A 39 -10.42 5.12 8.83
N LEU A 40 -9.47 6.03 9.08
CA LEU A 40 -9.80 7.45 9.28
C LEU A 40 -10.55 8.06 8.08
N MET A 41 -10.19 7.66 6.86
CA MET A 41 -10.91 8.09 5.65
C MET A 41 -12.31 7.48 5.58
N VAL A 42 -12.44 6.18 5.82
CA VAL A 42 -13.74 5.45 5.80
C VAL A 42 -14.69 5.98 6.86
N ASP A 43 -14.18 6.40 8.02
CA ASP A 43 -15.01 6.92 9.11
C ASP A 43 -15.32 8.42 8.97
N GLY A 44 -14.72 9.12 7.99
CA GLY A 44 -14.86 10.57 7.84
C GLY A 44 -14.09 11.37 8.90
N ASN A 45 -13.14 10.74 9.59
CA ASN A 45 -12.32 11.32 10.65
C ASN A 45 -10.97 11.87 10.14
N GLN A 46 -10.67 11.73 8.85
CA GLN A 46 -9.46 12.29 8.27
C GLN A 46 -9.52 13.82 8.29
N ARG A 47 -8.54 14.43 8.95
CA ARG A 47 -8.39 15.89 9.03
C ARG A 47 -7.75 16.47 7.76
N ASN A 48 -7.79 17.79 7.64
CA ASN A 48 -7.28 18.59 6.52
C ASN A 48 -8.15 18.56 5.27
N GLY A 49 -9.47 18.43 5.44
CA GLY A 49 -10.43 18.72 4.37
C GLY A 49 -10.83 20.19 4.34
N PRO A 50 -11.58 20.62 3.31
CA PRO A 50 -12.03 22.02 3.15
C PRO A 50 -12.76 22.58 4.38
N ASN A 51 -13.47 21.73 5.13
CA ASN A 51 -14.19 22.09 6.35
C ASN A 51 -13.54 21.49 7.61
N GLY A 52 -12.22 21.27 7.59
CA GLY A 52 -11.44 20.63 8.65
C GLY A 52 -11.35 19.11 8.51
N TYR A 53 -12.39 18.45 7.99
CA TYR A 53 -12.42 17.00 7.73
C TYR A 53 -12.74 16.67 6.27
N LEU A 54 -12.23 15.53 5.79
CA LEU A 54 -12.63 14.96 4.51
C LEU A 54 -13.97 14.22 4.64
N PRO A 55 -14.73 14.12 3.53
CA PRO A 55 -15.95 13.32 3.51
C PRO A 55 -15.68 11.85 3.88
N LYS A 56 -16.73 11.19 4.36
CA LYS A 56 -16.71 9.76 4.63
C LYS A 56 -16.43 8.97 3.35
N GLY A 57 -15.45 8.08 3.39
CA GLY A 57 -15.14 7.15 2.29
C GLY A 57 -16.03 5.91 2.28
N GLU A 58 -16.03 5.21 1.14
CA GLU A 58 -16.62 3.88 1.03
C GLU A 58 -15.83 2.83 1.81
N TYR A 59 -16.46 1.71 2.16
CA TYR A 59 -15.77 0.61 2.81
C TYR A 59 -14.67 0.05 1.91
N VAL A 60 -13.48 -0.17 2.49
CA VAL A 60 -12.35 -0.77 1.79
C VAL A 60 -11.74 -1.88 2.63
N PHE A 61 -11.39 -3.00 2.00
CA PHE A 61 -10.68 -4.08 2.65
C PHE A 61 -9.29 -3.61 3.14
N GLU A 62 -8.84 -4.23 4.23
CA GLU A 62 -7.50 -4.04 4.75
C GLU A 62 -6.45 -4.56 3.77
N VAL A 63 -5.34 -3.84 3.66
CA VAL A 63 -4.17 -4.28 2.92
C VAL A 63 -3.41 -5.27 3.80
N VAL A 64 -2.91 -6.35 3.21
CA VAL A 64 -2.06 -7.34 3.88
C VAL A 64 -0.67 -7.35 3.27
N GLY A 65 0.34 -7.67 4.08
CA GLY A 65 1.70 -7.87 3.58
C GLY A 65 1.82 -9.14 2.73
N TYR A 66 2.81 -9.19 1.83
CA TYR A 66 2.98 -10.30 0.88
C TYR A 66 3.03 -11.67 1.57
N LYS A 67 3.73 -11.81 2.71
CA LYS A 67 3.76 -13.08 3.45
C LYS A 67 2.38 -13.57 3.89
N ALA A 68 1.52 -12.65 4.31
CA ALA A 68 0.15 -12.99 4.71
C ALA A 68 -0.70 -13.33 3.47
N PHE A 69 -0.55 -12.57 2.39
CA PHE A 69 -1.20 -12.85 1.11
C PHE A 69 -0.81 -14.24 0.56
N ASP A 70 0.48 -14.56 0.56
CA ASP A 70 1.02 -15.85 0.12
C ASP A 70 0.46 -16.99 0.98
N ALA A 71 0.38 -16.81 2.31
CA ALA A 71 -0.21 -17.79 3.21
C ALA A 71 -1.71 -18.00 2.96
N PHE A 72 -2.48 -16.93 2.71
CA PHE A 72 -3.90 -17.03 2.34
C PHE A 72 -4.08 -17.72 0.99
N HIS A 73 -3.24 -17.40 0.00
CA HIS A 73 -3.26 -18.08 -1.29
C HIS A 73 -3.00 -19.58 -1.14
N LEU A 74 -1.97 -19.98 -0.37
CA LEU A 74 -1.64 -21.39 -0.14
C LEU A 74 -2.72 -22.18 0.62
N LEU A 75 -3.52 -21.51 1.47
CA LEU A 75 -4.62 -22.15 2.20
C LEU A 75 -5.93 -22.24 1.41
N LEU A 76 -6.07 -21.43 0.36
CA LEU A 76 -7.28 -21.35 -0.48
C LEU A 76 -7.09 -21.92 -1.89
N SER A 77 -5.89 -22.47 -2.17
CA SER A 77 -5.56 -23.20 -3.41
C SER A 77 -5.58 -24.69 -3.15
#